data_AF-A0A3B0K6D8-F1
#
_entry.id   AF-A0A3B0K6D8-F1
#
_cell.length_a   1.000
_cell.length_b   1.000
_cell.length_c   1.000
_cell.angle_alpha   90.00
_cell.angle_beta   90.00
_cell.angle_gamma   90.00
#
_symmetry.space_group_name_H-M   'P 1'
#
loop_
_entity.id
_entity.type
_entity.pdbx_description
1 polymer ?
#
loop_
_entity_poly.entity_id
_entity_poly.type
_entity_poly.pdbx_seq_one_letter_code
_entity_poly.pdbx_strand_id
1 'polypeptide(L)'
;MALDSENSSQDMFGYDQYDQFEQSLEIGGASVVRRNARERNRVKQVNNGFSQLRQHIPVAVIADLSNGRRGIGPGANKKLSKVSTLRMAVEYIRRLQKVIDENDHKRQDRQQHHSHHNLQQQQQQQHMLFQQQNLQLQQQQQQQQQQHLYALQQQLQLSSPTGSVSSCNSSDSNNSSSYYSAASATATATAMATLLQPTGVTTKLESSYEDYRNNSCSSGTEDEDILDYISLWQDDL
;
A
#
# COMPACT_ATOMS: atom_id res chain seq x y z
N MET A 1 49.77 43.50 92.73
CA MET A 1 50.44 44.20 91.62
C MET A 1 51.03 43.11 90.74
N ALA A 2 50.66 42.92 89.47
CA ALA A 2 50.09 43.83 88.49
C ALA A 2 48.96 43.14 87.68
N LEU A 3 48.02 43.97 87.24
CA LEU A 3 46.99 43.70 86.23
C LEU A 3 47.59 43.94 84.85
N ASP A 4 47.18 43.17 83.84
CA ASP A 4 47.08 43.55 82.42
C ASP A 4 46.77 42.29 81.61
N SER A 5 45.95 42.26 80.57
CA SER A 5 44.99 43.22 80.02
C SER A 5 44.13 42.41 79.03
N GLU A 6 42.83 42.66 79.01
CA GLU A 6 41.86 42.01 78.14
C GLU A 6 42.15 42.35 76.66
N ASN A 7 42.24 41.34 75.79
CA ASN A 7 42.16 41.54 74.34
C ASN A 7 40.80 41.05 73.85
N SER A 8 39.79 41.90 74.04
CA SER A 8 38.45 41.73 73.46
C SER A 8 38.26 42.79 72.38
N SER A 9 38.95 42.62 71.26
CA SER A 9 38.74 43.42 70.04
C SER A 9 37.62 42.80 69.20
N GLN A 10 36.39 43.12 69.59
CA GLN A 10 35.36 43.72 68.74
C GLN A 10 35.49 43.47 67.21
N ASP A 11 35.00 42.32 66.75
CA ASP A 11 34.61 42.09 65.34
C ASP A 11 33.32 42.87 65.06
N MET A 12 33.46 44.12 64.60
CA MET A 12 32.31 44.98 64.31
C MET A 12 32.64 45.97 63.19
N PHE A 13 33.04 45.46 62.02
CA PHE A 13 33.11 46.25 60.79
C PHE A 13 32.81 45.39 59.54
N GLY A 14 31.66 45.65 58.91
CA GLY A 14 31.57 45.67 57.45
C GLY A 14 31.06 44.43 56.72
N TYR A 15 29.91 43.87 57.12
CA TYR A 15 29.17 42.87 56.33
C TYR A 15 28.41 43.47 55.12
N ASP A 16 28.50 44.78 54.87
CA ASP A 16 27.65 45.50 53.90
C ASP A 16 28.17 45.53 52.44
N GLN A 17 29.29 44.85 52.11
CA GLN A 17 29.85 44.86 50.74
C GLN A 17 29.33 43.72 49.85
N TYR A 18 28.70 42.69 50.42
CA TYR A 18 28.25 41.50 49.69
C TYR A 18 26.81 41.59 49.17
N ASP A 19 26.00 42.52 49.68
CA ASP A 19 24.57 42.62 49.36
C ASP A 19 24.29 43.20 47.97
N GLN A 20 25.30 43.87 47.36
CA GLN A 20 25.16 44.46 46.02
C GLN A 20 25.54 43.50 44.87
N PHE A 21 26.18 42.36 45.18
CA PHE A 21 26.51 41.31 44.20
C PHE A 21 25.47 40.18 44.15
N GLU A 22 24.65 40.00 45.18
CA GLU A 22 23.52 39.04 45.18
C GLU A 22 22.40 39.48 44.21
N GLN A 23 22.12 40.79 44.14
CA GLN A 23 20.99 41.30 43.36
C GLN A 23 21.20 41.27 41.82
N SER A 24 22.44 41.13 41.36
CA SER A 24 22.77 41.04 39.92
C SER A 24 22.81 39.60 39.38
N LEU A 25 22.86 38.59 40.27
CA LEU A 25 22.76 37.17 39.93
C LEU A 25 21.32 36.67 39.80
N GLU A 26 20.33 37.33 40.43
CA GLU A 26 18.93 36.90 40.39
C GLU A 26 18.23 37.15 39.05
N ILE A 27 18.47 38.30 38.39
CA ILE A 27 17.71 38.67 37.18
C ILE A 27 18.25 37.93 35.93
N GLY A 28 19.57 37.83 35.79
CA GLY A 28 20.22 37.03 34.75
C GLY A 28 20.10 35.53 35.01
N GLY A 29 20.21 35.12 36.28
CA GLY A 29 20.09 33.74 36.73
C GLY A 29 18.69 33.16 36.51
N ALA A 30 17.62 33.89 36.84
CA ALA A 30 16.26 33.41 36.66
C ALA A 30 15.92 33.14 35.17
N SER A 31 16.39 34.00 34.25
CA SER A 31 16.25 33.77 32.81
C SER A 31 17.02 32.53 32.33
N VAL A 32 18.27 32.37 32.78
CA VAL A 32 19.10 31.20 32.46
C VAL A 32 18.51 29.92 33.05
N VAL A 33 17.98 29.96 34.28
CA VAL A 33 17.29 28.85 34.95
C VAL A 33 16.06 28.43 34.15
N ARG A 34 15.20 29.39 33.76
CA ARG A 34 14.05 29.11 32.89
C ARG A 34 14.47 28.50 31.56
N ARG A 35 15.56 29.00 30.94
CA ARG A 35 16.11 28.44 29.69
C ARG A 35 16.65 27.02 29.89
N ASN A 36 17.35 26.75 30.98
CA ASN A 36 17.90 25.42 31.29
C ASN A 36 16.79 24.40 31.55
N ALA A 37 15.74 24.79 32.27
CA ALA A 37 14.57 23.95 32.51
C ALA A 37 13.91 23.52 31.18
N ARG A 38 13.74 24.46 30.23
CA ARG A 38 13.24 24.13 28.89
C ARG A 38 14.16 23.16 28.15
N GLU A 39 15.48 23.37 28.19
CA GLU A 39 16.43 22.48 27.51
C GLU A 39 16.43 21.08 28.13
N ARG A 40 16.32 20.95 29.45
CA ARG A 40 16.14 19.65 30.12
C ARG A 40 14.88 18.94 29.63
N ASN A 41 13.75 19.65 29.51
CA ASN A 41 12.50 19.09 29.00
C ASN A 41 12.61 18.64 27.54
N ARG A 42 13.25 19.46 26.69
CA ARG A 42 13.52 19.11 25.28
C ARG A 42 14.38 17.86 25.19
N VAL A 43 15.48 17.79 25.95
CA VAL A 43 16.38 16.63 25.98
C VAL A 43 15.68 15.39 26.52
N LYS A 44 14.81 15.54 27.54
CA LYS A 44 13.98 14.45 28.07
C LYS A 44 13.08 13.87 26.99
N GLN A 45 12.39 14.71 26.21
CA GLN A 45 11.57 14.24 25.08
C GLN A 45 12.39 13.47 24.04
N VAL A 46 13.56 13.99 23.66
CA VAL A 46 14.46 13.29 22.72
C VAL A 46 14.90 11.94 23.27
N ASN A 47 15.28 11.87 24.55
CA ASN A 47 15.71 10.62 25.18
C ASN A 47 14.57 9.60 25.33
N ASN A 48 13.35 10.06 25.57
CA ASN A 48 12.15 9.22 25.53
C ASN A 48 11.95 8.63 24.13
N GLY A 49 12.09 9.44 23.08
CA GLY A 49 12.03 8.96 21.69
C GLY A 49 13.10 7.90 21.38
N PHE A 50 14.34 8.10 21.82
CA PHE A 50 15.39 7.06 21.69
C PHE A 50 15.05 5.77 22.45
N SER A 51 14.38 5.88 23.59
CA SER A 51 13.99 4.71 24.39
C SER A 51 12.87 3.92 23.73
N GLN A 52 11.88 4.61 23.15
CA GLN A 52 10.84 3.97 22.35
C GLN A 52 11.43 3.31 21.10
N LEU A 53 12.34 4.00 20.39
CA LEU A 53 13.01 3.42 19.22
C LEU A 53 13.73 2.10 19.55
N ARG A 54 14.38 2.01 20.71
CA ARG A 54 15.03 0.76 21.18
C ARG A 54 14.05 -0.39 21.40
N GLN A 55 12.80 -0.12 21.78
CA GLN A 55 11.80 -1.17 22.00
C GLN A 55 11.43 -1.89 20.69
N HIS A 56 11.52 -1.18 19.57
CA HIS A 56 11.20 -1.73 18.25
C HIS A 56 12.38 -2.42 17.55
N ILE A 57 13.58 -2.40 18.13
CA ILE A 57 14.76 -3.04 17.54
C ILE A 57 14.84 -4.49 18.04
N PRO A 58 14.71 -5.51 17.17
CA PRO A 58 14.77 -6.91 17.59
C PRO A 58 16.17 -7.30 18.08
N VAL A 59 16.22 -8.16 19.11
CA VAL A 59 17.48 -8.63 19.71
C VAL A 59 18.40 -9.30 18.68
N ALA A 60 17.84 -10.04 17.71
CA ALA A 60 18.59 -10.67 16.63
C ALA A 60 19.42 -9.64 15.82
N VAL A 61 18.81 -8.51 15.45
CA VAL A 61 19.49 -7.42 14.73
C VAL A 61 20.66 -6.88 15.56
N ILE A 62 20.44 -6.69 16.87
CA ILE A 62 21.48 -6.20 17.78
C ILE A 62 22.63 -7.22 17.89
N ALA A 63 22.32 -8.51 18.00
CA ALA A 63 23.32 -9.57 18.09
C ALA A 63 24.19 -9.63 16.83
N ASP A 64 23.58 -9.60 15.65
CA ASP A 64 24.27 -9.68 14.35
C ASP A 64 25.27 -8.53 14.18
N LEU A 65 24.82 -7.29 14.40
CA LEU A 65 25.62 -6.09 14.13
C LEU A 65 26.59 -5.73 15.27
N SER A 66 26.41 -6.33 16.44
CA SER A 66 27.35 -6.18 17.56
C SER A 66 28.45 -7.26 17.56
N ASN A 67 28.50 -8.11 16.53
CA ASN A 67 29.39 -9.27 16.44
C ASN A 67 29.26 -10.18 17.69
N GLY A 68 28.03 -10.37 18.18
CA GLY A 68 27.72 -11.14 19.39
C GLY A 68 28.14 -10.47 20.72
N ARG A 69 28.75 -9.28 20.68
CA ARG A 69 29.32 -8.63 21.87
C ARG A 69 28.28 -7.87 22.70
N ARG A 70 27.16 -7.46 22.10
CA ARG A 70 26.06 -6.72 22.75
C ARG A 70 24.74 -7.22 22.19
N GLY A 71 24.14 -8.24 22.78
CA GLY A 71 22.94 -8.88 22.20
C GLY A 71 22.52 -10.15 22.93
N ILE A 72 23.43 -10.71 23.72
CA ILE A 72 23.20 -11.92 24.48
C ILE A 72 22.71 -11.53 25.89
N GLY A 73 21.40 -11.47 26.07
CA GLY A 73 20.77 -11.35 27.39
C GLY A 73 19.56 -10.42 27.46
N PRO A 74 18.73 -10.56 28.51
CA PRO A 74 17.58 -9.69 28.75
C PRO A 74 18.01 -8.21 28.83
N GLY A 75 17.37 -7.35 28.03
CA GLY A 75 17.63 -5.91 28.05
C GLY A 75 18.80 -5.44 27.19
N ALA A 76 19.29 -6.24 26.24
CA ALA A 76 20.30 -5.81 25.26
C ALA A 76 19.90 -4.51 24.52
N ASN A 77 18.61 -4.33 24.26
CA ASN A 77 18.06 -3.12 23.65
C ASN A 77 18.13 -1.87 24.57
N LYS A 78 18.13 -2.03 25.90
CA LYS A 78 18.12 -0.90 26.85
C LYS A 78 19.44 -0.13 26.90
N LYS A 79 20.57 -0.79 26.60
CA LYS A 79 21.94 -0.23 26.74
C LYS A 79 22.53 0.29 25.42
N LEU A 80 21.73 0.49 24.38
CA LEU A 80 22.22 0.96 23.08
C LEU A 80 22.54 2.47 23.08
N SER A 81 23.69 2.86 22.51
CA SER A 81 24.01 4.28 22.30
C SER A 81 23.10 4.91 21.24
N LYS A 82 23.02 6.24 21.17
CA LYS A 82 22.21 6.96 20.16
C LYS A 82 22.58 6.53 18.74
N VAL A 83 23.88 6.56 18.42
CA VAL A 83 24.39 6.16 17.10
C VAL A 83 24.12 4.68 16.82
N SER A 84 24.36 3.79 17.79
CA SER A 84 24.10 2.36 17.61
C SER A 84 22.62 2.11 17.37
N THR A 85 21.74 2.76 18.13
CA THR A 85 20.28 2.64 17.98
C THR A 85 19.84 3.04 16.58
N LEU A 86 20.34 4.16 16.04
CA LEU A 86 20.03 4.60 14.69
C LEU A 86 20.51 3.61 13.63
N ARG A 87 21.74 3.09 13.75
CA ARG A 87 22.29 2.08 12.83
C ARG A 87 21.43 0.81 12.82
N MET A 88 21.06 0.30 13.99
CA MET A 88 20.21 -0.90 14.08
C MET A 88 18.81 -0.65 13.50
N ALA A 89 18.22 0.51 13.74
CA ALA A 89 16.90 0.86 13.24
C ALA A 89 16.87 0.90 11.70
N VAL A 90 17.87 1.57 11.09
CA VAL A 90 17.99 1.63 9.63
C VAL A 90 18.13 0.22 9.03
N GLU A 91 18.98 -0.62 9.64
CA GLU A 91 19.17 -1.98 9.16
C GLU A 91 17.91 -2.83 9.32
N TYR A 92 17.18 -2.67 10.42
CA TYR A 92 15.93 -3.37 10.63
C TYR A 92 14.87 -2.98 9.59
N ILE A 93 14.73 -1.69 9.28
CA ILE A 93 13.84 -1.22 8.22
C ILE A 93 14.20 -1.87 6.88
N ARG A 94 15.49 -1.94 6.52
CA ARG A 94 15.95 -2.59 5.28
C ARG A 94 15.60 -4.08 5.24
N ARG A 95 15.75 -4.79 6.36
CA ARG A 95 15.37 -6.20 6.46
C ARG A 95 13.86 -6.39 6.25
N LEU A 96 13.04 -5.51 6.82
CA LEU A 96 11.59 -5.54 6.63
C LEU A 96 11.20 -5.25 5.18
N GLN A 97 11.81 -4.23 4.56
CA GLN A 97 11.60 -3.90 3.14
C GLN A 97 11.93 -5.10 2.25
N LYS A 98 13.09 -5.74 2.44
CA LYS A 98 13.48 -6.94 1.69
C LYS A 98 12.45 -8.06 1.81
N VAL A 99 11.93 -8.32 3.01
CA VAL A 99 10.91 -9.37 3.21
C VAL A 99 9.61 -9.01 2.49
N ILE A 100 9.20 -7.73 2.49
CA ILE A 100 8.02 -7.27 1.76
C ILE A 100 8.23 -7.48 0.26
N ASP A 101 9.36 -7.02 -0.28
CA ASP A 101 9.69 -7.13 -1.70
C ASP A 101 9.73 -8.61 -2.16
N GLU A 102 10.36 -9.49 -1.39
CA GLU A 102 10.39 -10.94 -1.66
C GLU A 102 8.99 -11.56 -1.69
N ASN A 103 8.09 -11.11 -0.81
CA ASN A 103 6.72 -11.59 -0.79
C ASN A 103 5.94 -11.08 -2.00
N ASP A 104 6.13 -9.83 -2.41
CA ASP A 104 5.48 -9.26 -3.59
C ASP A 104 5.97 -9.94 -4.87
N HIS A 105 7.27 -10.21 -5.00
CA HIS A 105 7.81 -11.03 -6.10
C HIS A 105 7.21 -12.44 -6.12
N LYS A 106 7.15 -13.12 -4.97
CA LYS A 106 6.50 -14.45 -4.87
C LYS A 106 5.02 -14.42 -5.26
N ARG A 107 4.31 -13.32 -4.98
CA ARG A 107 2.91 -13.14 -5.39
C ARG A 107 2.80 -12.97 -6.91
N GLN A 108 3.69 -12.18 -7.52
CA GLN A 108 3.75 -12.01 -8.97
C GLN A 108 4.10 -13.33 -9.67
N ASP A 109 5.10 -14.07 -9.18
CA ASP A 109 5.49 -15.36 -9.74
C ASP A 109 4.35 -16.37 -9.71
N ARG A 110 3.62 -16.47 -8.58
CA ARG A 110 2.44 -17.35 -8.48
C ARG A 110 1.34 -16.96 -9.46
N GLN A 111 1.12 -15.67 -9.68
CA GLN A 111 0.13 -15.20 -10.66
C GLN A 111 0.55 -15.55 -12.08
N GLN A 112 1.82 -15.32 -12.45
CA GLN A 112 2.34 -15.69 -13.76
C GLN A 112 2.27 -17.21 -14.00
N HIS A 113 2.63 -18.00 -12.99
CA HIS A 113 2.60 -19.46 -13.09
C HIS A 113 1.17 -20.00 -13.23
N HIS A 114 0.19 -19.39 -12.55
CA HIS A 114 -1.23 -19.73 -12.73
C HIS A 114 -1.73 -19.40 -14.14
N SER A 115 -1.39 -18.22 -14.65
CA SER A 115 -1.77 -17.80 -16.00
C SER A 115 -1.18 -18.71 -17.07
N HIS A 116 0.11 -19.07 -16.96
CA HIS A 116 0.77 -19.96 -17.90
C HIS A 116 0.18 -21.38 -17.86
N HIS A 117 -0.10 -21.90 -16.66
CA HIS A 117 -0.73 -23.21 -16.51
C HIS A 117 -2.15 -23.25 -17.10
N ASN A 118 -2.94 -22.19 -16.89
CA ASN A 118 -4.29 -22.09 -17.42
C ASN A 118 -4.28 -22.00 -18.96
N LEU A 119 -3.40 -21.18 -19.55
CA LEU A 119 -3.26 -21.08 -21.00
C LEU A 119 -2.81 -22.41 -21.62
N GLN A 120 -1.90 -23.14 -20.97
CA GLN A 120 -1.48 -24.44 -21.46
C GLN A 120 -2.59 -25.49 -21.37
N GLN A 121 -3.38 -25.50 -20.29
CA GLN A 121 -4.57 -26.36 -20.20
C GLN A 121 -5.60 -26.03 -21.29
N GLN A 122 -5.84 -24.74 -21.57
CA GLN A 122 -6.77 -24.33 -22.62
C GLN A 122 -6.30 -24.79 -24.01
N GLN A 123 -5.00 -24.71 -24.31
CA GLN A 123 -4.45 -25.22 -25.56
C GLN A 123 -4.60 -26.74 -25.70
N GLN A 124 -4.39 -27.50 -24.62
CA GLN A 124 -4.59 -28.95 -24.63
C GLN A 124 -6.06 -29.33 -24.87
N GLN A 125 -7.01 -28.62 -24.26
CA GLN A 125 -8.44 -28.83 -24.50
C GLN A 125 -8.83 -28.53 -25.95
N GLN A 126 -8.31 -27.44 -26.54
CA GLN A 126 -8.54 -27.12 -27.95
C GLN A 126 -7.96 -28.19 -28.88
N HIS A 127 -6.76 -28.71 -28.58
CA HIS A 127 -6.16 -29.78 -29.37
C HIS A 127 -6.99 -31.06 -29.35
N MET A 128 -7.49 -31.46 -28.17
CA MET A 128 -8.36 -32.64 -28.03
C MET A 128 -9.65 -32.48 -28.85
N LEU A 129 -10.30 -31.32 -28.77
CA LEU A 129 -11.51 -31.03 -29.54
C LEU A 129 -11.28 -31.09 -31.05
N PHE A 130 -10.16 -30.53 -31.52
CA PHE A 130 -9.80 -30.58 -32.93
C PHE A 130 -9.56 -32.01 -33.42
N GLN A 131 -8.88 -32.83 -32.61
CA GLN A 131 -8.65 -34.24 -32.93
C GLN A 131 -9.97 -35.02 -33.01
N GLN A 132 -10.89 -34.80 -32.07
CA GLN A 132 -12.21 -35.43 -32.07
C GLN A 132 -13.02 -35.08 -33.33
N GLN A 133 -13.01 -33.79 -33.73
CA GLN A 133 -13.69 -33.33 -34.94
C GLN A 133 -13.14 -34.02 -36.21
N ASN A 134 -11.81 -34.14 -36.33
CA ASN A 134 -11.18 -34.82 -37.46
C ASN A 134 -11.55 -36.30 -37.54
N LEU A 135 -11.60 -36.98 -36.39
CA LEU A 135 -12.00 -38.39 -36.31
C LEU A 135 -13.45 -38.58 -36.77
N GLN A 136 -14.33 -37.65 -36.39
CA GLN A 136 -15.74 -37.69 -36.76
C GLN A 136 -15.95 -37.46 -38.27
N LEU A 137 -15.20 -36.52 -38.87
CA LEU A 137 -15.21 -36.32 -40.32
C LEU A 137 -14.76 -37.57 -41.08
N GLN A 138 -13.71 -38.24 -40.59
CA GLN A 138 -13.19 -39.45 -41.22
C GLN A 138 -14.18 -40.62 -41.16
N GLN A 139 -14.87 -40.79 -40.03
CA GLN A 139 -15.97 -41.77 -39.92
C GLN A 139 -17.12 -41.45 -40.88
N GLN A 140 -17.50 -40.17 -41.02
CA GLN A 140 -18.56 -39.76 -41.94
C GLN A 140 -18.19 -40.06 -43.40
N GLN A 141 -16.95 -39.79 -43.81
CA GLN A 141 -16.48 -40.17 -45.15
C GLN A 141 -16.50 -41.69 -45.38
N GLN A 142 -16.10 -42.49 -44.40
CA GLN A 142 -16.20 -43.95 -44.51
C GLN A 142 -17.65 -44.42 -44.64
N GLN A 143 -18.59 -43.84 -43.89
CA GLN A 143 -20.01 -44.17 -44.03
C GLN A 143 -20.53 -43.81 -45.42
N GLN A 144 -20.19 -42.64 -45.95
CA GLN A 144 -20.61 -42.25 -47.31
C GLN A 144 -20.04 -43.21 -48.37
N GLN A 145 -18.78 -43.63 -48.26
CA GLN A 145 -18.21 -44.63 -49.17
C GLN A 145 -18.94 -45.97 -49.09
N GLN A 146 -19.26 -46.46 -47.88
CA GLN A 146 -20.02 -47.70 -47.72
C GLN A 146 -21.43 -47.59 -48.32
N GLN A 147 -22.12 -46.46 -48.08
CA GLN A 147 -23.45 -46.22 -48.66
C GLN A 147 -23.39 -46.19 -50.19
N HIS A 148 -22.39 -45.55 -50.77
CA HIS A 148 -22.20 -45.52 -52.22
C HIS A 148 -21.96 -46.94 -52.77
N LEU A 149 -21.09 -47.73 -52.12
CA LEU A 149 -20.82 -49.12 -52.51
C LEU A 149 -22.09 -49.98 -52.47
N TYR A 150 -22.90 -49.80 -51.42
CA TYR A 150 -24.18 -50.48 -51.27
C TYR A 150 -25.20 -50.06 -52.34
N ALA A 151 -25.29 -48.76 -52.64
CA ALA A 151 -26.17 -48.24 -53.70
C ALA A 151 -25.80 -48.81 -55.08
N LEU A 152 -24.51 -48.92 -55.40
CA LEU A 152 -24.03 -49.52 -56.65
C LEU A 152 -24.42 -51.01 -56.75
N GLN A 153 -24.33 -51.74 -55.64
CA GLN A 153 -24.73 -53.15 -55.56
C GLN A 153 -26.23 -53.33 -55.83
N GLN A 154 -27.10 -52.47 -55.30
CA GLN A 154 -28.55 -52.51 -55.60
C GLN A 154 -28.84 -52.24 -57.08
N GLN A 155 -28.11 -51.32 -57.71
CA GLN A 155 -28.33 -51.00 -59.13
C GLN A 155 -28.01 -52.19 -60.05
N LEU A 156 -27.01 -53.00 -59.71
CA LEU A 156 -26.64 -54.21 -60.45
C LEU A 156 -27.72 -55.30 -60.37
N GLN A 157 -28.52 -55.33 -59.30
CA GLN A 157 -29.62 -56.29 -59.13
C GLN A 157 -30.86 -55.93 -59.97
N LEU A 158 -30.89 -54.74 -60.59
CA LEU A 158 -32.01 -54.25 -61.40
C LEU A 158 -31.79 -54.37 -62.91
N SER A 159 -30.76 -55.10 -63.36
CA SER A 159 -30.53 -55.33 -64.79
C SER A 159 -31.39 -56.49 -65.34
N SER A 160 -32.60 -56.16 -65.78
CA SER A 160 -33.24 -56.82 -66.94
C SER A 160 -33.04 -55.92 -68.17
N PRO A 161 -32.67 -56.44 -69.36
CA PRO A 161 -32.19 -55.61 -70.46
C PRO A 161 -33.35 -55.17 -71.36
N THR A 162 -33.62 -53.86 -71.47
CA THR A 162 -34.25 -53.30 -72.68
C THR A 162 -33.71 -51.89 -72.93
N GLY A 163 -33.09 -51.68 -74.09
CA GLY A 163 -32.75 -50.35 -74.57
C GLY A 163 -33.96 -49.64 -75.18
N SER A 164 -33.93 -48.32 -75.25
CA SER A 164 -34.51 -47.51 -76.33
C SER A 164 -34.08 -46.05 -76.20
N VAL A 165 -33.75 -45.46 -77.35
CA VAL A 165 -33.70 -44.02 -77.62
C VAL A 165 -35.08 -43.58 -78.09
N SER A 166 -35.56 -42.39 -77.67
CA SER A 166 -36.25 -41.40 -78.53
C SER A 166 -36.92 -40.27 -77.73
N SER A 167 -36.98 -39.14 -78.43
CA SER A 167 -37.52 -37.81 -78.15
C SER A 167 -39.04 -37.65 -78.29
N CYS A 168 -39.66 -36.70 -77.57
CA CYS A 168 -40.51 -35.61 -78.13
C CYS A 168 -41.15 -34.71 -77.04
N ASN A 169 -41.15 -33.39 -77.31
CA ASN A 169 -42.21 -32.35 -77.24
C ASN A 169 -43.37 -32.49 -76.21
N SER A 170 -43.99 -31.45 -75.64
CA SER A 170 -43.93 -29.98 -75.66
C SER A 170 -44.88 -29.51 -74.53
N SER A 171 -44.78 -28.26 -74.05
CA SER A 171 -45.87 -27.25 -74.02
C SER A 171 -45.68 -26.20 -72.93
N ASP A 172 -46.05 -24.99 -73.31
CA ASP A 172 -45.83 -23.68 -72.70
C ASP A 172 -46.45 -23.42 -71.32
N SER A 173 -45.87 -22.47 -70.57
CA SER A 173 -46.63 -21.29 -70.11
C SER A 173 -45.72 -20.19 -69.52
N ASN A 174 -45.71 -19.07 -70.23
CA ASN A 174 -45.91 -17.70 -69.73
C ASN A 174 -45.13 -17.15 -68.51
N ASN A 175 -44.28 -16.18 -68.85
CA ASN A 175 -44.42 -14.75 -68.49
C ASN A 175 -43.46 -14.14 -67.43
N SER A 176 -42.76 -13.10 -67.91
CA SER A 176 -42.11 -11.94 -67.23
C SER A 176 -40.87 -12.20 -66.38
N SER A 177 -39.68 -11.86 -66.89
CA SER A 177 -39.00 -10.55 -66.74
C SER A 177 -38.65 -10.26 -65.28
N SER A 178 -37.43 -10.60 -64.84
CA SER A 178 -36.27 -9.69 -64.61
C SER A 178 -36.64 -8.56 -63.64
N TYR A 179 -35.92 -8.22 -62.56
CA TYR A 179 -34.57 -7.63 -62.54
C TYR A 179 -33.94 -7.80 -61.14
N TYR A 180 -32.62 -8.01 -61.12
CA TYR A 180 -31.61 -7.86 -60.05
C TYR A 180 -32.03 -7.60 -58.58
N SER A 181 -31.45 -8.42 -57.68
CA SER A 181 -30.79 -7.89 -56.47
C SER A 181 -29.73 -8.86 -55.97
N ALA A 182 -28.48 -8.47 -56.18
CA ALA A 182 -27.33 -9.01 -55.46
C ALA A 182 -27.37 -8.46 -54.03
N ALA A 183 -27.42 -9.33 -53.03
CA ALA A 183 -27.17 -8.95 -51.65
C ALA A 183 -25.65 -8.99 -51.41
N SER A 184 -24.98 -7.85 -51.62
CA SER A 184 -23.65 -7.60 -51.08
C SER A 184 -23.77 -7.17 -49.62
N ALA A 185 -23.06 -7.90 -48.76
CA ALA A 185 -22.75 -7.46 -47.41
C ALA A 185 -21.84 -6.23 -47.46
N THR A 186 -22.26 -5.13 -46.84
CA THR A 186 -21.34 -4.05 -46.46
C THR A 186 -21.79 -3.44 -45.14
N ALA A 187 -20.83 -3.40 -44.21
CA ALA A 187 -20.91 -2.75 -42.92
C ALA A 187 -21.33 -1.29 -43.02
N THR A 188 -22.17 -0.85 -42.07
CA THR A 188 -22.32 0.57 -41.75
C THR A 188 -22.02 0.76 -40.27
N ALA A 189 -20.94 1.50 -40.05
CA ALA A 189 -20.57 2.06 -38.77
C ALA A 189 -21.61 3.10 -38.36
N THR A 190 -22.17 2.96 -37.17
CA THR A 190 -22.93 4.02 -36.51
C THR A 190 -21.95 4.93 -35.80
N ALA A 191 -21.67 6.07 -36.43
CA ALA A 191 -21.13 7.25 -35.77
C ALA A 191 -22.26 8.28 -35.65
N MET A 192 -22.62 8.64 -34.43
CA MET A 192 -23.17 9.97 -34.16
C MET A 192 -22.49 10.53 -32.92
N ALA A 193 -21.67 11.55 -33.19
CA ALA A 193 -21.20 12.50 -32.21
C ALA A 193 -22.36 13.42 -31.82
N THR A 194 -22.51 13.67 -30.52
CA THR A 194 -23.18 14.88 -30.03
C THR A 194 -22.34 15.38 -28.86
N LEU A 195 -21.85 16.60 -29.01
CA LEU A 195 -20.99 17.31 -28.07
C LEU A 195 -21.84 18.40 -27.38
N LEU A 196 -21.54 18.64 -26.09
CA LEU A 196 -21.88 19.80 -25.22
C LEU A 196 -23.29 19.76 -24.60
N GLN A 197 -23.51 19.95 -23.29
CA GLN A 197 -22.84 20.81 -22.29
C GLN A 197 -22.91 20.21 -20.87
N PRO A 198 -22.03 20.65 -19.93
CA PRO A 198 -22.08 20.25 -18.52
C PRO A 198 -23.01 21.14 -17.70
N THR A 199 -23.90 20.53 -16.91
CA THR A 199 -24.69 21.22 -15.88
C THR A 199 -23.84 21.45 -14.65
N GLY A 200 -23.78 22.72 -14.22
CA GLY A 200 -23.12 23.12 -12.99
C GLY A 200 -23.86 22.60 -11.75
N VAL A 201 -23.10 22.01 -10.83
CA VAL A 201 -23.55 21.78 -9.45
C VAL A 201 -22.48 22.36 -8.54
N THR A 202 -22.80 23.50 -7.94
CA THR A 202 -22.06 24.11 -6.85
C THR A 202 -22.25 23.25 -5.61
N THR A 203 -21.28 22.39 -5.29
CA THR A 203 -21.18 21.83 -3.93
C THR A 203 -20.13 22.61 -3.17
N LYS A 204 -20.66 23.29 -2.16
CA LYS A 204 -20.04 24.16 -1.19
C LYS A 204 -18.92 23.43 -0.45
N LEU A 205 -17.81 24.13 -0.24
CA LEU A 205 -16.78 23.80 0.74
C LEU A 205 -17.43 23.49 2.10
N GLU A 206 -17.26 22.27 2.58
CA GLU A 206 -17.39 21.93 4.00
C GLU A 206 -16.50 20.70 4.25
N SER A 207 -15.18 20.88 4.13
CA SER A 207 -14.25 19.88 4.66
C SER A 207 -14.14 20.14 6.16
N SER A 208 -15.02 19.45 6.86
CA SER A 208 -15.08 19.25 8.30
C SER A 208 -13.68 19.17 8.91
N TYR A 209 -13.39 20.14 9.78
CA TYR A 209 -12.29 20.11 10.72
C TYR A 209 -12.62 19.01 11.74
N GLU A 210 -12.02 17.83 11.59
CA GLU A 210 -12.15 16.75 12.56
C GLU A 210 -11.43 17.14 13.86
N ASP A 211 -12.26 17.60 14.80
CA ASP A 211 -11.97 17.77 16.22
C ASP A 211 -11.44 16.46 16.83
N TYR A 212 -10.13 16.32 16.97
CA TYR A 212 -9.56 15.41 17.99
C TYR A 212 -9.67 16.05 19.38
N ARG A 213 -10.91 16.31 19.83
CA ARG A 213 -11.21 16.75 21.20
C ARG A 213 -11.55 15.56 22.11
N ASN A 214 -10.72 14.52 22.05
CA ASN A 214 -10.83 13.42 23.00
C ASN A 214 -9.46 13.00 23.52
N ASN A 215 -8.79 13.95 24.16
CA ASN A 215 -7.77 13.67 25.14
C ASN A 215 -8.37 14.03 26.50
N SER A 216 -9.20 13.15 27.04
CA SER A 216 -9.61 13.19 28.46
C SER A 216 -8.39 12.91 29.34
N CYS A 217 -7.46 13.86 29.41
CA CYS A 217 -6.55 13.99 30.54
C CYS A 217 -7.25 14.90 31.54
N SER A 218 -8.06 14.25 32.37
CA SER A 218 -8.53 14.82 33.63
C SER A 218 -7.31 15.03 34.54
N SER A 219 -6.91 16.28 34.74
CA SER A 219 -6.21 16.77 35.93
C SER A 219 -6.59 18.24 36.13
N GLY A 220 -7.86 18.47 36.48
CA GLY A 220 -8.41 19.81 36.75
C GLY A 220 -8.01 20.37 38.11
N THR A 221 -6.78 20.12 38.56
CA THR A 221 -6.24 20.68 39.82
C THR A 221 -5.03 21.57 39.62
N GLU A 222 -4.43 21.58 38.44
CA GLU A 222 -3.21 22.36 38.14
C GLU A 222 -3.44 23.52 37.16
N ASP A 223 -4.58 23.55 36.47
CA ASP A 223 -4.99 24.67 35.60
C ASP A 223 -5.60 25.85 36.39
N GLU A 224 -6.22 25.61 37.55
CA GLU A 224 -6.73 26.69 38.43
C GLU A 224 -5.57 27.49 39.04
N ASP A 225 -4.49 26.81 39.45
CA ASP A 225 -3.27 27.47 39.95
C ASP A 225 -2.59 28.29 38.84
N ILE A 226 -2.62 27.82 37.59
CA ILE A 226 -2.04 28.53 36.44
C ILE A 226 -2.74 29.87 36.19
N LEU A 227 -4.08 29.94 36.30
CA LEU A 227 -4.82 31.19 36.13
C LEU A 227 -4.54 32.16 37.28
N ASP A 228 -4.35 31.67 38.50
CA ASP A 228 -4.00 32.47 39.67
C ASP A 228 -2.57 33.05 39.55
N TYR A 229 -1.61 32.25 39.07
CA TYR A 229 -0.29 32.76 38.72
C TYR A 229 -0.38 33.80 37.60
N ILE A 230 -1.18 33.59 36.55
CA ILE A 230 -1.33 34.56 35.44
C ILE A 230 -1.91 35.89 35.91
N SER A 231 -2.88 35.89 36.84
CA SER A 231 -3.41 37.09 37.48
C SER A 231 -2.32 37.85 38.26
N LEU A 232 -1.44 37.14 38.98
CA LEU A 232 -0.33 37.72 39.74
C LEU A 232 0.72 38.43 38.85
N TRP A 233 0.85 38.04 37.57
CA TRP A 233 1.72 38.71 36.61
C TRP A 233 1.07 39.92 35.90
N GLN A 234 -0.23 40.17 36.09
CA GLN A 234 -0.95 41.31 35.49
C GLN A 234 -1.13 42.51 36.42
N ASP A 235 -1.01 42.32 37.74
CA ASP A 235 -1.22 43.40 38.73
C ASP A 235 0.03 44.27 38.98
N ASP A 236 1.19 43.93 38.42
CA ASP A 236 2.46 44.68 38.56
C ASP A 236 2.83 45.51 37.28
N LEU A 237 1.83 46.03 36.55
CA LEU A 237 2.02 47.01 35.47
C LEU A 237 1.33 48.35 35.74
#